data_AF-A0A7S4LBE0-F1
#
_entry.id   AF-A0A7S4LBE0-F1
#
_cell.length_a   1.000
_cell.length_b   1.000
_cell.length_c   1.000
_cell.angle_alpha   90.00
_cell.angle_beta   90.00
_cell.angle_gamma   90.00
#
_symmetry.space_group_name_H-M   'P 1'
#
loop_
_entity.id
_entity.type
_entity.pdbx_description
1 polymer ?
#
loop_
_entity_poly.entity_id
_entity_poly.type
_entity_poly.pdbx_seq_one_letter_code
_entity_poly.pdbx_strand_id
1 'polypeptide(L)'
;LNDITSALSKPCIIDIKMGCRQWASDAHPSKIASKQRKTLESTSRNLFFRVCGMKVYNCTTGDSLSLHKQTTSKFTKAQMQSVLAGFFDNGEGLRIDALKRILAKLRGLLNVLETQ
;
A
#
# COMPACT_ATOMS: atom_id res chain seq x y z
N LEU A 1 14.38 -8.66 12.88
CA LEU A 1 13.06 -8.60 12.21
C LEU A 1 12.79 -9.96 11.62
N ASN A 2 11.60 -10.53 11.82
CA ASN A 2 11.22 -11.82 11.22
C ASN A 2 10.73 -11.59 9.78
N ASP A 3 11.13 -12.44 8.84
CA ASP A 3 10.62 -12.38 7.47
C ASP A 3 9.21 -12.99 7.43
N ILE A 4 8.21 -12.11 7.40
CA ILE A 4 6.79 -12.47 7.34
C ILE A 4 6.38 -13.14 6.03
N THR A 5 7.27 -13.21 5.03
CA THR A 5 7.02 -13.82 3.73
C THR A 5 7.73 -15.16 3.53
N SER A 6 8.60 -15.55 4.45
CA SER A 6 9.45 -16.75 4.36
C SER A 6 8.68 -18.07 4.16
N ALA A 7 7.47 -18.17 4.69
CA ALA A 7 6.61 -19.36 4.54
C ALA A 7 5.80 -19.38 3.24
N LEU A 8 5.88 -18.34 2.41
CA LEU A 8 5.06 -18.19 1.20
C LEU A 8 5.89 -18.53 -0.04
N SER A 9 5.39 -19.43 -0.90
CA SER A 9 6.06 -19.78 -2.15
C SER A 9 6.09 -18.62 -3.15
N LYS A 10 4.96 -17.91 -3.30
CA LYS A 10 4.76 -16.81 -4.25
C LYS A 10 4.07 -15.62 -3.57
N PRO A 11 4.78 -14.88 -2.69
CA PRO A 11 4.15 -13.81 -1.93
C PRO A 11 3.78 -12.60 -2.82
N CYS A 12 2.52 -12.18 -2.74
CA CYS A 12 2.07 -10.88 -3.21
C CYS A 12 2.13 -9.87 -2.06
N ILE A 13 2.83 -8.76 -2.25
CA ILE A 13 3.17 -7.80 -1.21
C ILE A 13 2.77 -6.40 -1.67
N ILE A 14 2.14 -5.62 -0.78
CA ILE A 14 1.87 -4.20 -1.01
C ILE A 14 2.29 -3.41 0.24
N ASP A 15 3.08 -2.36 0.04
CA ASP A 15 3.45 -1.39 1.07
C ASP A 15 2.59 -0.14 0.90
N ILE A 16 1.77 0.15 1.91
CA ILE A 16 0.91 1.32 1.96
C ILE A 16 1.36 2.20 3.12
N LYS A 17 1.52 3.49 2.83
CA LYS A 17 1.72 4.52 3.86
C LYS A 17 0.42 5.25 4.11
N MET A 18 -0.04 5.18 5.36
CA MET A 18 -1.27 5.79 5.86
C MET A 18 -1.01 7.17 6.46
N GLY A 19 -1.97 8.08 6.32
CA GLY A 19 -2.00 9.42 6.89
C GLY A 19 -1.55 10.54 5.94
N CYS A 20 -2.04 11.76 6.19
CA CYS A 20 -1.61 13.00 5.51
C CYS A 20 -0.50 13.75 6.25
N ARG A 21 -0.15 13.35 7.49
CA ARG A 21 1.00 13.87 8.24
C ARG A 21 2.00 12.75 8.49
N GLN A 22 3.22 12.93 8.00
CA GLN A 22 4.23 11.86 7.89
C GLN A 22 5.54 12.21 8.64
N TRP A 23 5.47 13.17 9.56
CA TRP A 23 6.58 13.63 10.40
C TRP A 23 6.14 13.63 11.86
N ALA A 24 7.09 13.34 12.75
CA ALA A 24 6.90 13.43 14.20
C ALA A 24 6.84 14.90 14.65
N SER A 25 6.35 15.15 15.85
CA SER A 25 6.27 16.49 16.47
C SER A 25 7.64 17.16 16.62
N ASP A 26 8.67 16.37 16.88
CA ASP A 26 10.06 16.77 17.14
C ASP A 26 10.95 16.70 15.88
N ALA A 27 10.38 16.52 14.70
CA ALA A 27 11.15 16.34 13.47
C ALA A 27 11.88 17.64 13.06
N HIS A 28 13.15 17.51 12.67
CA HIS A 28 13.93 18.63 12.12
C HIS A 28 13.24 19.28 10.90
N PRO A 29 13.29 20.63 10.72
CA PRO A 29 12.59 21.33 9.65
C PRO A 29 12.79 20.77 8.24
N SER A 30 14.02 20.37 7.88
CA SER A 30 14.32 19.76 6.58
C SER A 30 13.57 18.42 6.35
N LYS A 31 13.41 17.62 7.40
CA LYS A 31 12.66 16.35 7.35
C LYS A 31 11.16 16.62 7.22
N ILE A 32 10.64 17.64 7.91
CA ILE A 32 9.25 18.09 7.79
C ILE A 32 8.97 18.49 6.34
N ALA A 33 9.77 19.40 5.77
CA ALA A 33 9.59 19.88 4.39
C ALA A 33 9.61 18.74 3.36
N SER A 34 10.55 17.78 3.49
CA SER A 34 10.61 16.60 2.61
C SER A 34 9.36 15.72 2.69
N LYS A 35 8.81 15.53 3.90
CA LYS A 35 7.62 14.70 4.14
C LYS A 35 6.33 15.40 3.71
N GLN A 36 6.24 16.71 3.93
CA GLN A 36 5.15 17.55 3.44
C GLN A 36 5.09 17.50 1.92
N ARG A 37 6.21 17.76 1.24
CA ARG A 37 6.27 17.69 -0.23
C ARG A 37 5.76 16.35 -0.78
N LYS A 38 6.24 15.23 -0.22
CA LYS A 38 5.76 13.88 -0.60
C LYS A 38 4.26 13.69 -0.39
N THR A 39 3.70 14.29 0.66
CA THR A 39 2.26 14.19 0.92
C THR A 39 1.49 14.97 -0.13
N LEU A 40 1.93 16.19 -0.44
CA LEU A 40 1.30 17.08 -1.42
C LEU A 40 1.35 16.51 -2.84
N GLU A 41 2.46 15.87 -3.21
CA GLU A 41 2.70 15.31 -4.55
C GLU A 41 2.11 13.90 -4.75
N SER A 42 1.43 13.33 -3.76
CA SER A 42 0.92 11.96 -3.84
C SER A 42 -0.54 11.87 -3.44
N THR A 43 -1.12 10.67 -3.60
CA THR A 43 -2.49 10.39 -3.15
C THR A 43 -2.68 10.57 -1.65
N SER A 44 -1.62 10.64 -0.84
CA SER A 44 -1.74 10.85 0.61
C SER A 44 -2.47 12.16 0.96
N ARG A 45 -2.40 13.18 0.10
CA ARG A 45 -3.17 14.42 0.31
C ARG A 45 -4.68 14.22 0.25
N ASN A 46 -5.16 13.42 -0.71
CA ASN A 46 -6.59 13.34 -1.06
C ASN A 46 -7.27 12.04 -0.65
N LEU A 47 -6.49 10.96 -0.53
CA LEU A 47 -6.95 9.62 -0.14
C LEU A 47 -6.45 9.22 1.25
N PHE A 48 -5.65 10.06 1.92
CA PHE A 48 -5.04 9.77 3.20
C PHE A 48 -4.14 8.52 3.21
N PHE A 49 -3.78 7.97 2.05
CA PHE A 49 -2.77 6.93 1.92
C PHE A 49 -2.08 6.98 0.55
N ARG A 50 -0.95 6.27 0.39
CA ARG A 50 -0.31 6.02 -0.91
C ARG A 50 0.39 4.66 -0.94
N VAL A 51 0.47 4.06 -2.12
CA VAL A 51 1.26 2.86 -2.38
C VAL A 51 2.74 3.24 -2.54
N CYS A 52 3.61 2.62 -1.77
CA CYS A 52 5.06 2.88 -1.78
C CYS A 52 5.88 1.76 -2.44
N GLY A 53 5.27 0.57 -2.58
CA GLY A 53 5.84 -0.57 -3.27
C GLY A 53 4.78 -1.64 -3.45
N MET A 54 4.93 -2.46 -4.48
CA MET A 54 4.02 -3.54 -4.78
C MET A 54 4.75 -4.67 -5.51
N LYS A 55 4.47 -5.92 -5.15
CA LYS A 55 4.91 -7.12 -5.86
C LYS A 55 3.71 -8.04 -6.00
N VAL A 56 3.39 -8.45 -7.22
CA VAL A 56 2.25 -9.34 -7.50
C VAL A 56 2.72 -10.48 -8.38
N TYR A 57 2.34 -11.70 -8.02
CA TYR A 57 2.58 -12.89 -8.83
C TYR A 57 1.36 -13.18 -9.71
N ASN A 58 1.60 -13.44 -11.00
CA ASN A 58 0.58 -13.84 -11.95
C ASN A 58 0.71 -15.36 -12.19
N CYS A 59 -0.32 -16.11 -11.83
CA CYS A 59 -0.39 -17.56 -11.99
C CYS A 59 -0.42 -17.98 -13.47
N THR A 60 -1.10 -17.20 -14.30
CA THR A 60 -1.28 -17.49 -15.73
C THR A 60 0.03 -17.35 -16.51
N THR A 61 0.83 -16.32 -16.22
CA THR A 61 2.11 -16.11 -16.91
C THR A 61 3.30 -16.73 -16.16
N GLY A 62 3.15 -17.02 -14.87
CA GLY A 62 4.24 -17.49 -14.02
C GLY A 62 5.22 -16.39 -13.57
N ASP A 63 4.95 -15.12 -13.89
CA ASP A 63 5.84 -13.98 -13.63
C ASP A 63 5.42 -13.16 -12.42
N SER A 64 6.34 -12.31 -11.94
CA SER A 64 6.07 -11.33 -10.88
C SER A 64 6.25 -9.91 -11.38
N LEU A 65 5.21 -9.09 -11.26
CA LEU A 65 5.30 -7.65 -11.44
C LEU A 65 5.81 -7.01 -10.14
N SER A 66 6.88 -6.21 -10.22
CA SER A 66 7.40 -5.43 -9.08
C SER A 66 7.38 -3.93 -9.37
N LEU A 67 6.55 -3.20 -8.66
CA LEU A 67 6.47 -1.74 -8.73
C LEU A 67 7.21 -1.12 -7.56
N HIS A 68 8.18 -0.28 -7.91
CA HIS A 68 9.03 0.42 -6.96
C HIS A 68 8.60 1.90 -6.85
N LYS A 69 9.16 2.59 -5.86
CA LYS A 69 8.81 3.97 -5.48
C LYS A 69 8.70 4.96 -6.64
N GLN A 70 9.57 4.86 -7.66
CA GLN A 70 9.57 5.80 -8.79
C GLN A 70 8.31 5.68 -9.66
N THR A 71 7.78 4.45 -9.79
CA THR A 71 6.53 4.18 -10.50
C THR A 71 5.34 4.51 -9.62
N THR A 72 5.33 4.03 -8.37
CA THR A 72 4.17 4.19 -7.48
C THR A 72 3.96 5.63 -7.03
N SER A 73 4.99 6.48 -7.03
CA SER A 73 4.85 7.91 -6.71
C SER A 73 4.02 8.68 -7.72
N LYS A 74 3.85 8.15 -8.94
CA LYS A 74 3.08 8.80 -10.01
C LYS A 74 1.60 8.40 -10.00
N PHE A 75 1.19 7.49 -9.12
CA PHE A 75 -0.20 7.08 -9.04
C PHE A 75 -1.09 8.23 -8.63
N THR A 76 -2.20 8.35 -9.35
CA THR A 76 -3.24 9.35 -9.11
C THR A 76 -4.41 8.75 -8.36
N LYS A 77 -5.30 9.60 -7.84
CA LYS A 77 -6.54 9.17 -7.20
C LYS A 77 -7.40 8.31 -8.15
N ALA A 78 -7.47 8.69 -9.43
CA ALA A 78 -8.26 7.98 -10.43
C ALA A 78 -7.74 6.55 -10.71
N GLN A 79 -6.42 6.35 -10.63
CA GLN A 79 -5.81 5.03 -10.87
C GLN A 79 -5.86 4.10 -9.66
N MET A 80 -6.08 4.63 -8.45
CA MET A 80 -5.91 3.84 -7.22
C MET A 80 -6.80 2.59 -7.17
N GLN A 81 -8.04 2.68 -7.65
CA GLN A 81 -8.94 1.53 -7.68
C GLN A 81 -8.40 0.41 -8.59
N SER A 82 -7.87 0.76 -9.76
CA SER A 82 -7.25 -0.19 -10.68
C SER A 82 -5.95 -0.77 -10.10
N VAL A 83 -5.13 0.05 -9.44
CA VAL A 83 -3.89 -0.41 -8.77
C VAL A 83 -4.22 -1.45 -7.68
N LEU A 84 -5.22 -1.18 -6.85
CA LEU A 84 -5.65 -2.12 -5.81
C LEU A 84 -6.29 -3.38 -6.41
N ALA A 85 -7.12 -3.24 -7.46
CA ALA A 85 -7.67 -4.40 -8.16
C ALA A 85 -6.56 -5.29 -8.73
N GLY A 86 -5.56 -4.70 -9.40
CA GLY A 86 -4.41 -5.43 -9.93
C GLY A 86 -3.53 -6.07 -8.85
N PHE A 87 -3.54 -5.57 -7.61
CA PHE A 87 -2.89 -6.25 -6.49
C PHE A 87 -3.61 -7.55 -6.10
N PHE A 88 -4.94 -7.57 -6.18
CA PHE A 88 -5.75 -8.73 -5.83
C PHE A 88 -5.98 -9.70 -6.99
N ASP A 89 -5.63 -9.32 -8.22
CA ASP A 89 -5.72 -10.18 -9.39
C ASP A 89 -4.47 -11.06 -9.49
N ASN A 90 -4.66 -12.39 -9.48
CA ASN A 90 -3.58 -13.36 -9.65
C ASN A 90 -3.41 -13.82 -11.10
N GLY A 91 -4.07 -13.18 -12.07
CA GLY A 91 -4.07 -13.58 -13.48
C GLY A 91 -5.17 -14.57 -13.87
N GLU A 92 -5.81 -15.22 -12.90
CA GLU A 92 -6.98 -16.10 -13.10
C GLU A 92 -8.28 -15.44 -12.59
N GLY A 93 -8.15 -14.32 -11.87
CA GLY A 93 -9.25 -13.55 -11.32
C GLY A 93 -8.89 -12.88 -10.00
N LEU A 94 -9.84 -12.11 -9.47
CA LEU A 94 -9.66 -11.42 -8.19
C LEU A 94 -9.71 -12.42 -7.03
N ARG A 95 -8.70 -12.34 -6.15
CA ARG A 95 -8.64 -13.03 -4.85
C ARG A 95 -9.57 -12.39 -3.83
N ILE A 96 -10.88 -12.53 -4.07
CA ILE A 96 -11.96 -12.00 -3.21
C ILE A 96 -11.85 -12.52 -1.77
N ASP A 97 -11.38 -13.75 -1.59
CA ASP A 97 -11.11 -14.35 -0.28
C ASP A 97 -10.05 -13.56 0.51
N ALA A 98 -8.94 -13.20 -0.15
CA ALA A 98 -7.88 -12.40 0.45
C ALA A 98 -8.36 -10.96 0.74
N LEU A 99 -9.09 -10.35 -0.21
CA LEU A 99 -9.69 -9.03 -0.04
C LEU A 99 -10.61 -8.98 1.19
N LYS A 100 -11.51 -9.96 1.35
CA LYS A 100 -12.41 -10.06 2.50
C LYS A 100 -11.64 -10.18 3.82
N ARG A 101 -10.59 -11.01 3.86
CA ARG A 101 -9.74 -11.18 5.06
C ARG A 101 -9.01 -9.90 5.43
N ILE A 102 -8.45 -9.18 4.45
CA ILE A 102 -7.78 -7.90 4.69
C ILE A 102 -8.79 -6.85 5.16
N LEU A 103 -9.96 -6.77 4.55
CA LEU A 103 -11.02 -5.84 4.95
C LEU A 103 -11.45 -6.07 6.41
N ALA A 104 -11.60 -7.33 6.84
CA ALA A 104 -11.89 -7.66 8.23
C ALA A 104 -10.79 -7.18 9.18
N LYS A 105 -9.51 -7.39 8.82
CA LYS A 105 -8.37 -6.89 9.62
C LYS A 105 -8.31 -5.37 9.69
N LEU A 106 -8.57 -4.67 8.58
CA LEU A 106 -8.60 -3.21 8.54
C LEU A 106 -9.73 -2.64 9.40
N ARG A 107 -10.91 -3.27 9.41
CA ARG A 107 -12.01 -2.91 10.32
C ARG A 107 -11.63 -3.12 11.78
N GLY A 108 -10.99 -4.24 12.11
CA GLY A 108 -10.47 -4.49 13.45
C GLY A 108 -9.46 -3.44 13.89
N LEU A 109 -8.52 -3.07 13.00
CA LEU A 109 -7.56 -2.01 13.26
C LEU A 109 -8.24 -0.65 13.47
N LEU A 110 -9.24 -0.32 12.64
CA LEU A 110 -10.01 0.92 12.79
C LEU A 110 -10.67 0.99 14.17
N ASN A 111 -11.34 -0.07 14.61
CA ASN A 111 -11.96 -0.12 15.93
C ASN A 111 -10.95 0.12 17.07
N VAL A 112 -9.74 -0.44 16.97
CA VAL A 112 -8.67 -0.20 17.95
C VAL A 112 -8.25 1.27 17.95
N LEU A 113 -8.15 1.91 16.78
CA LEU A 113 -7.77 3.32 16.67
C LEU A 113 -8.87 4.28 17.16
N GLU A 114 -10.14 3.91 17.03
CA GLU A 114 -11.29 4.72 17.49
C GLU A 114 -11.54 4.59 19.01
N THR A 115 -10.98 3.57 19.66
CA THR A 115 -11.14 3.30 21.09
C THR A 115 -9.95 3.77 21.95
N GLN A 116 -8.96 4.41 21.32
CA GLN A 116 -7.84 5.09 22.00
C GLN A 116 -8.05 6.60 22.00
#